data_AF-A0A6B0ZH29-F1
#
_entry.id   AF-A0A6B0ZH29-F1
#
_cell.length_a   1.000
_cell.length_b   1.000
_cell.length_c   1.000
_cell.angle_alpha   90.00
_cell.angle_beta   90.00
_cell.angle_gamma   90.00
#
_symmetry.space_group_name_H-M   'P 1'
#
loop_
_entity.id
_entity.type
_entity.pdbx_description
1 polymer ?
#
loop_
_entity_poly.entity_id
_entity_poly.type
_entity_poly.pdbx_seq_one_letter_code
_entity_poly.pdbx_strand_id
1 'polypeptide(L)' 'MPPTTRQSSRTVRVERSPSAHRREDDLASELAGHVKGNVGVTVDVVVAEPGAVPRSAGKAQRVVPAE' A
#
# COMPACT_ATOMS: atom_id res chain seq x y z
N MET A 1 -6.22 -32.99 -1.25
CA MET A 1 -6.28 -31.64 -1.83
C MET A 1 -5.39 -30.71 -1.03
N PRO A 2 -4.32 -30.12 -1.57
CA PRO A 2 -3.72 -28.97 -0.94
C PRO A 2 -4.30 -27.69 -1.57
N PRO A 3 -4.85 -26.74 -0.80
CA PRO A 3 -4.91 -25.36 -1.23
C PRO A 3 -3.61 -24.70 -0.75
N THR A 4 -2.60 -24.62 -1.60
CA THR A 4 -1.45 -23.76 -1.32
C THR A 4 -1.21 -22.86 -2.51
N THR A 5 -2.18 -21.98 -2.75
CA THR A 5 -1.91 -20.78 -3.54
C THR A 5 -0.82 -20.02 -2.80
N ARG A 6 0.39 -20.01 -3.35
CA ARG A 6 1.49 -19.20 -2.84
C ARG A 6 1.03 -17.75 -2.82
N GLN A 7 0.89 -17.17 -1.64
CA GLN A 7 0.51 -15.76 -1.50
C GLN A 7 1.78 -14.93 -1.73
N SER A 8 1.93 -14.37 -2.93
CA SER A 8 3.02 -13.42 -3.20
C SER A 8 2.80 -12.17 -2.36
N SER A 9 3.76 -11.85 -1.49
CA SER A 9 3.75 -10.61 -0.70
C SER A 9 3.72 -9.40 -1.63
N ARG A 10 2.83 -8.45 -1.34
CA ARG A 10 2.68 -7.20 -2.08
C ARG A 10 2.67 -6.06 -1.08
N THR A 11 3.59 -5.12 -1.25
CA THR A 11 3.68 -3.94 -0.38
C THR A 11 3.19 -2.71 -1.13
N VAL A 12 2.35 -1.91 -0.49
CA VAL A 12 1.84 -0.64 -0.98
C VAL A 12 2.43 0.46 -0.10
N ARG A 13 3.30 1.28 -0.68
CA ARG A 13 3.79 2.49 -0.03
C ARG A 13 2.89 3.66 -0.39
N VAL A 14 2.36 4.35 0.62
CA VAL A 14 1.38 5.43 0.46
C VAL A 14 1.75 6.62 1.33
N GLU A 15 1.51 7.83 0.84
CA GLU A 15 1.67 9.03 1.66
C GLU A 15 0.45 9.25 2.54
N ARG A 16 0.67 9.61 3.80
CA ARG A 16 -0.40 10.16 4.64
C ARG A 16 -0.87 11.50 4.08
N SER A 17 -2.16 11.80 4.24
CA SER A 17 -2.64 13.17 3.98
C SER A 17 -2.00 14.13 5.00
N PRO A 18 -1.59 15.35 4.60
CA PRO A 18 -1.12 16.37 5.54
C PRO A 18 -2.14 16.74 6.62
N SER A 19 -3.43 16.54 6.32
CA SER A 19 -4.55 16.77 7.25
C SER A 19 -4.92 15.53 8.08
N ALA A 20 -4.25 14.40 7.90
CA ALA A 20 -4.52 13.21 8.69
C ALA A 20 -3.91 13.37 10.09
N HIS A 21 -4.75 13.26 11.13
CA HIS A 21 -4.33 13.27 12.53
C HIS A 21 -4.34 11.88 13.19
N ARG A 22 -4.61 10.83 12.39
CA ARG A 22 -4.64 9.44 12.85
C ARG A 22 -3.24 8.84 12.90
N ARG A 23 -3.07 7.79 13.71
CA ARG A 23 -1.81 7.05 13.78
C ARG A 23 -1.60 6.27 12.49
N GLU A 24 -0.34 6.00 12.17
CA GLU A 24 0.03 5.28 10.95
C GLU A 24 -0.56 3.86 10.92
N ASP A 25 -0.56 3.15 12.06
CA ASP A 25 -1.11 1.80 12.16
C ASP A 25 -2.61 1.74 11.81
N ASP A 26 -3.38 2.72 12.27
CA ASP A 26 -4.82 2.82 11.97
C ASP A 26 -5.05 3.06 10.47
N LEU A 27 -4.25 3.95 9.87
CA LEU A 27 -4.33 4.26 8.44
C LEU A 27 -3.90 3.08 7.57
N ALA A 28 -2.85 2.36 7.97
CA ALA A 28 -2.35 1.18 7.29
C ALA A 28 -3.39 0.06 7.29
N SER A 29 -4.00 -0.21 8.44
CA SER A 29 -5.03 -1.24 8.61
C SER A 29 -6.29 -0.92 7.78
N GLU A 30 -6.75 0.33 7.83
CA GLU A 30 -7.90 0.77 7.02
C GLU A 30 -7.63 0.60 5.51
N LEU A 31 -6.46 1.03 5.03
CA LEU A 31 -6.12 0.91 3.61
C LEU A 31 -5.95 -0.55 3.18
N ALA A 32 -5.34 -1.40 4.01
CA ALA A 32 -5.22 -2.83 3.72
C ALA A 32 -6.60 -3.48 3.56
N GLY A 33 -7.55 -3.16 4.45
CA GLY A 33 -8.94 -3.60 4.36
C GLY A 33 -9.64 -3.07 3.10
N HIS A 34 -9.43 -1.80 2.76
CA HIS A 34 -9.99 -1.20 1.56
C HIS A 34 -9.47 -1.85 0.27
N VAL A 35 -8.16 -2.12 0.19
CA VAL A 35 -7.56 -2.85 -0.94
C VAL A 35 -8.11 -4.26 -1.00
N LYS A 36 -8.25 -4.96 0.13
CA LYS A 36 -8.82 -6.30 0.17
C LYS A 36 -10.26 -6.33 -0.34
N GLY A 37 -11.08 -5.35 0.06
CA GLY A 37 -12.47 -5.24 -0.37
C GLY A 37 -12.64 -4.95 -1.86
N ASN A 38 -11.75 -4.12 -2.44
CA ASN A 38 -11.87 -3.71 -3.85
C ASN A 38 -11.11 -4.61 -4.84
N VAL A 39 -9.96 -5.17 -4.43
CA VAL A 39 -9.05 -5.93 -5.32
C VAL A 39 -9.05 -7.42 -4.98
N GLY A 40 -9.46 -7.81 -3.77
CA GLY A 40 -9.50 -9.21 -3.33
C GLY A 40 -8.15 -9.76 -2.84
N VAL A 41 -7.09 -8.96 -2.85
CA VAL A 41 -5.74 -9.35 -2.41
C VAL A 41 -5.39 -8.72 -1.06
N THR A 42 -4.62 -9.45 -0.27
CA THR A 42 -4.01 -8.92 0.96
C THR A 42 -2.71 -8.23 0.60
N VAL A 43 -2.45 -7.07 1.20
CA VAL A 43 -1.23 -6.28 0.99
C VAL A 43 -0.66 -5.83 2.33
N ASP A 44 0.64 -5.63 2.36
CA ASP A 44 1.33 -4.90 3.42
C ASP A 44 1.30 -3.40 3.09
N VAL A 45 1.00 -2.54 4.05
CA VAL A 45 0.87 -1.09 3.81
C VAL A 45 1.91 -0.35 4.61
N VAL A 46 2.76 0.40 3.91
CA VAL A 46 3.75 1.29 4.51
C VAL A 46 3.28 2.72 4.32
N VAL A 47 2.88 3.36 5.43
CA VAL A 47 2.56 4.78 5.43
C VAL A 47 3.86 5.57 5.45
N ALA A 48 3.93 6.60 4.63
CA ALA A 48 5.07 7.50 4.52
C ALA A 48 4.60 8.94 4.74
N GLU A 49 5.53 9.80 5.14
CA GLU A 49 5.25 11.23 5.29
C GLU A 49 4.89 11.91 3.96
N PRO A 50 4.16 13.03 3.99
CA PRO A 50 3.78 13.74 2.78
C PRO A 50 5.02 14.20 1.99
N GLY A 51 5.06 13.89 0.69
CA GLY A 51 6.19 14.20 -0.19
C GLY A 51 7.30 13.15 -0.21
N ALA A 52 7.20 12.08 0.58
CA ALA A 52 8.18 10.99 0.59
C ALA A 52 8.07 10.04 -0.61
N VAL A 53 6.95 10.04 -1.34
CA VAL A 53 6.79 9.28 -2.58
C VAL A 53 7.20 10.15 -3.77
N PRO A 54 8.16 9.71 -4.60
CA PRO A 54 8.63 10.48 -5.74
C PRO A 54 7.47 10.91 -6.65
N ARG A 55 7.32 12.22 -6.85
CA ARG A 55 6.39 12.78 -7.83
C ARG A 55 7.06 12.80 -9.20
N SER A 56 6.47 12.14 -10.20
CA SER A 56 7.09 12.08 -11.54
C SER A 56 7.06 13.42 -12.25
N ALA A 57 8.17 13.79 -12.89
CA ALA A 57 8.25 14.89 -13.85
C ALA A 57 7.74 14.49 -15.27
N GLY A 58 6.74 13.60 -15.36
CA GLY A 58 6.25 13.03 -16.62
C GLY A 58 5.07 12.07 -16.44
N LYS A 59 5.34 10.76 -16.29
CA LYS A 59 4.33 9.74 -15.95
C LYS A 59 4.67 9.07 -14.62
N ALA A 60 3.68 8.87 -13.76
CA ALA A 60 3.89 8.27 -12.45
C ALA A 60 4.10 6.75 -12.55
N GLN A 61 5.33 6.29 -12.29
CA GLN A 61 5.63 4.87 -12.11
C GLN A 61 5.37 4.48 -10.65
N ARG A 62 4.37 3.62 -10.42
CA ARG A 62 3.91 3.21 -9.07
C ARG A 62 4.02 1.71 -8.79
N VAL A 63 4.44 0.94 -9.80
CA VAL A 63 4.68 -0.50 -9.68
C VAL A 63 6.17 -0.71 -9.87
N VAL A 64 6.80 -1.23 -8.83
CA VAL A 64 8.20 -1.64 -8.81
C VAL A 64 8.25 -3.15 -8.62
N PRO A 65 9.15 -3.88 -9.31
CA PRO A 65 9.35 -5.29 -9.03
C PRO A 65 9.84 -5.48 -7.59
N ALA A 66 9.48 -6.61 -6.98
CA ALA A 66 10.16 -7.07 -5.78
C ALA A 66 11.60 -7.42 -6.17
N GLU A 67 12.57 -6.97 -5.37
CA GLU A 67 13.98 -7.33 -5.56
C GLU A 67 14.24 -8.83 -5.34
#